data_AF-A0A6S7BBG9-F1
#
_entry.id   AF-A0A6S7BBG9-F1
#
_cell.length_a   1.000
_cell.length_b   1.000
_cell.length_c   1.000
_cell.angle_alpha   90.00
_cell.angle_beta   90.00
_cell.angle_gamma   90.00
#
_symmetry.space_group_name_H-M   'P 1'
#
loop_
_entity.id
_entity.type
_entity.pdbx_description
1 polymer ?
#
loop_
_entity_poly.entity_id
_entity_poly.type
_entity_poly.pdbx_seq_one_letter_code
_entity_poly.pdbx_strand_id
1 'polypeptide(L)'
;MPRRITFEKVANPGGKGFLINATVRTAEEAEEIIRNLAAKHPEIDVEAVLSTLQARAEYLDSPLTFGTAFAGPLGGRSMVKTVVALVFDAGVSPSACNLALPYLLDENREAPYGLFYERDLVRERPTSFTPHVVSVRGDSSSGYLIGYVEYFGLARIVVPLSDQYDGEAFSSTYAFNPANGQEIDISADLCFSGEEIERIKANEAYTVAQYAAVVNSSFGIVYRRSLRRQYRKAFAGSAEYAASRLGIAYGEVIPPAQAREFAEHMMERLRPLFAYMAANGIPIAEAMRTDDVD
;
A
#
# COMPACT_ATOMS: atom_id res chain seq x y z
N MET A 1 9.39 8.64 5.12
CA MET A 1 9.74 9.53 6.25
C MET A 1 11.12 10.12 5.99
N PRO A 2 11.34 11.43 6.19
CA PRO A 2 12.66 12.02 6.06
C PRO A 2 13.65 11.33 7.02
N ARG A 3 14.93 11.25 6.62
CA ARG A 3 16.05 10.82 7.47
C ARG A 3 16.08 11.70 8.71
N ARG A 4 15.46 11.27 9.80
CA ARG A 4 15.52 11.95 11.09
C ARG A 4 16.64 11.30 11.89
N ILE A 5 17.88 11.54 11.44
CA ILE A 5 19.03 11.30 12.30
C ILE A 5 19.07 12.51 13.23
N THR A 6 18.47 12.37 14.41
CA THR A 6 18.57 13.40 15.44
C THR A 6 19.92 13.21 16.12
N PHE A 7 20.81 14.19 16.00
CA PHE A 7 22.05 14.24 16.76
C PHE A 7 21.85 15.21 17.91
N GLU A 8 21.94 14.73 19.15
CA GLU A 8 22.01 15.60 20.31
C GLU A 8 23.41 15.54 20.90
N LYS A 9 24.05 16.70 21.00
CA LYS A 9 25.37 16.86 21.62
C LYS A 9 25.17 17.19 23.10
N VAL A 10 25.27 16.18 23.96
CA VAL A 10 25.08 16.37 25.41
C VAL A 10 26.45 16.52 26.09
N ALA A 11 26.55 17.41 27.07
CA ALA A 11 27.75 17.53 27.90
C ALA A 11 27.95 16.23 28.69
N ASN A 12 29.16 15.66 28.63
CA ASN A 12 29.46 14.42 29.35
C ASN A 12 29.45 14.69 30.88
N PRO A 13 28.59 14.01 31.68
CA PRO A 13 28.53 14.22 33.13
C PRO A 13 29.84 13.87 33.87
N GLY A 14 30.73 13.09 33.24
CA GLY A 14 31.99 12.60 33.82
C GLY A 14 33.26 13.39 33.45
N GLY A 15 33.19 14.49 32.68
CA GLY A 15 34.37 15.28 32.29
C GLY A 15 34.44 15.63 30.80
N LYS A 16 35.66 15.80 30.25
CA LYS A 16 35.88 16.29 28.87
C LYS A 16 35.29 15.34 27.82
N GLY A 17 34.49 15.89 26.89
CA GLY A 17 33.94 15.17 25.74
C GLY A 17 32.50 15.57 25.44
N PHE A 18 31.90 14.94 24.43
CA PHE A 18 30.51 15.13 24.06
C PHE A 18 29.84 13.78 23.82
N LEU A 19 28.60 13.62 24.26
CA LEU A 19 27.80 12.43 24.03
C LEU A 19 26.92 12.66 22.80
N ILE A 20 26.90 11.69 21.88
CA ILE A 20 26.10 11.74 20.65
C ILE A 20 25.01 10.69 20.78
N ASN A 21 23.77 11.14 20.97
CA ASN A 21 22.60 10.28 20.82
C ASN A 21 22.14 10.31 19.36
N ALA A 22 21.96 9.14 18.75
CA ALA A 22 21.48 9.00 17.38
C ALA A 22 20.33 7.99 17.31
N THR A 23 19.31 8.31 16.51
CA THR A 23 18.23 7.38 16.13
C THR A 23 18.38 7.09 14.65
N VAL A 24 18.45 5.80 14.28
CA VAL A 24 18.69 5.33 12.92
C VAL A 24 17.72 4.18 12.61
N ARG A 25 17.46 3.91 11.32
CA ARG A 25 16.40 2.97 10.93
C ARG A 25 16.84 1.51 10.97
N THR A 26 18.13 1.24 10.75
CA THR A 26 18.68 -0.13 10.72
C THR A 26 20.07 -0.19 11.33
N ALA A 27 20.53 -1.40 11.65
CA ALA A 27 21.88 -1.63 12.18
C ALA A 27 22.95 -1.28 11.13
N GLU A 28 22.69 -1.55 9.85
CA GLU A 28 23.59 -1.21 8.74
C GLU A 28 23.72 0.31 8.58
N GLU A 29 22.60 1.06 8.68
CA GLU A 29 22.63 2.53 8.68
C GLU A 29 23.40 3.05 9.91
N ALA A 30 23.24 2.40 11.08
CA ALA A 30 24.01 2.73 12.29
C ALA A 30 25.52 2.55 12.07
N GLU A 31 25.92 1.40 11.52
CA GLU A 31 27.31 1.05 11.25
C GLU A 31 27.95 2.03 10.26
N GLU A 32 27.26 2.34 9.15
CA GLU A 32 27.73 3.32 8.18
C GLU A 32 27.98 4.69 8.84
N ILE A 33 27.06 5.14 9.68
CA ILE A 33 27.17 6.42 10.39
C ILE A 33 28.34 6.41 11.38
N ILE A 34 28.47 5.36 12.18
CA ILE A 34 29.53 5.25 13.19
C ILE A 34 30.91 5.20 12.52
N ARG A 35 31.07 4.43 11.44
CA ARG A 35 32.33 4.37 10.67
C ARG A 35 32.69 5.71 10.05
N ASN A 36 31.71 6.40 9.46
CA ASN A 36 31.90 7.76 8.91
C ASN A 36 32.26 8.78 9.99
N LEU A 37 31.75 8.63 11.20
CA LEU A 37 32.07 9.50 12.33
C LEU A 37 33.48 9.21 12.86
N ALA A 38 33.86 7.93 13.01
CA ALA A 38 35.18 7.50 13.42
C ALA A 38 36.28 7.94 12.44
N ALA A 39 35.98 8.04 11.15
CA ALA A 39 36.90 8.60 10.15
C ALA A 39 37.26 10.08 10.42
N LYS A 40 36.37 10.84 11.08
CA LYS A 40 36.59 12.24 11.48
C LYS A 40 37.04 12.39 12.93
N HIS A 41 36.78 11.37 13.74
CA HIS A 41 37.05 11.31 15.18
C HIS A 41 37.68 9.95 15.53
N PRO A 42 38.99 9.77 15.31
CA PRO A 42 39.69 8.49 15.51
C PRO A 42 39.64 7.94 16.93
N GLU A 43 39.28 8.78 17.92
CA GLU A 43 39.04 8.40 19.30
C GLU A 43 37.80 7.52 19.52
N ILE A 44 36.95 7.36 18.50
CA ILE A 44 35.75 6.52 18.55
C ILE A 44 36.13 5.05 18.31
N ASP A 45 35.96 4.22 19.33
CA ASP A 45 35.96 2.77 19.18
C ASP A 45 34.64 2.31 18.55
N VAL A 46 34.70 1.98 17.26
CA VAL A 46 33.54 1.58 16.46
C VAL A 46 32.85 0.34 17.05
N GLU A 47 33.63 -0.68 17.46
CA GLU A 47 33.07 -1.93 17.95
C GLU A 47 32.42 -1.74 19.32
N ALA A 48 33.07 -0.95 20.19
CA ALA A 48 32.48 -0.59 21.47
C ALA A 48 31.16 0.17 21.29
N VAL A 49 31.08 1.14 20.38
CA VAL A 49 29.84 1.88 20.12
C VAL A 49 28.77 0.98 19.49
N LEU A 50 29.12 0.13 18.53
CA LEU A 50 28.18 -0.83 17.93
C LEU A 50 27.59 -1.79 18.97
N SER A 51 28.40 -2.20 19.96
CA SER A 51 27.92 -3.05 21.07
C SER A 51 26.87 -2.37 21.97
N THR A 52 26.77 -1.04 21.94
CA THR A 52 25.75 -0.28 22.67
C THR A 52 24.44 -0.10 21.91
N LEU A 53 24.35 -0.57 20.66
CA LEU A 53 23.14 -0.40 19.85
C LEU A 53 21.93 -1.07 20.52
N GLN A 54 20.89 -0.28 20.72
CA GLN A 54 19.61 -0.74 21.23
C GLN A 54 18.55 -0.61 20.15
N ALA A 55 18.07 -1.74 19.64
CA ALA A 55 16.84 -1.76 18.86
C ALA A 55 15.69 -1.23 19.72
N ARG A 56 14.85 -0.37 19.16
CA ARG A 56 13.62 0.13 19.80
C ARG A 56 12.49 0.16 18.79
N ALA A 57 11.30 -0.19 19.25
CA ALA A 57 10.07 -0.04 18.48
C ALA A 57 9.40 1.27 18.90
N GLU A 58 9.15 2.14 17.93
CA GLU A 58 8.33 3.35 18.11
C GLU A 58 7.07 3.20 17.26
N TYR A 59 5.93 3.54 17.85
CA TYR A 59 4.64 3.52 17.18
C TYR A 59 4.17 4.94 16.93
N LEU A 60 3.24 5.11 15.99
CA LEU A 60 2.70 6.44 15.70
C LEU A 60 1.81 6.89 16.86
N ASP A 61 2.07 8.08 17.38
CA ASP A 61 1.27 8.69 18.45
C ASP A 61 -0.05 9.28 17.93
N SER A 62 -0.20 9.39 16.60
CA SER A 62 -1.39 9.89 15.94
C SER A 62 -1.62 9.24 14.57
N PRO A 63 -2.87 9.20 14.07
CA PRO A 63 -3.17 8.70 12.74
C PRO A 63 -2.44 9.48 11.65
N LEU A 64 -2.04 8.78 10.58
CA LEU A 64 -1.54 9.42 9.37
C LEU A 64 -2.70 10.08 8.64
N THR A 65 -2.51 11.35 8.26
CA THR A 65 -3.39 12.04 7.32
C THR A 65 -2.75 12.03 5.94
N PHE A 66 -3.53 11.70 4.92
CA PHE A 66 -3.09 11.78 3.52
C PHE A 66 -4.27 12.26 2.67
N GLY A 67 -3.94 13.00 1.61
CA GLY A 67 -4.94 13.39 0.62
C GLY A 67 -5.33 12.18 -0.23
N THR A 68 -6.63 12.05 -0.51
CA THR A 68 -7.16 10.98 -1.37
C THR A 68 -7.24 11.40 -2.84
N ALA A 69 -6.82 12.62 -3.18
CA ALA A 69 -6.78 13.12 -4.55
C ALA A 69 -5.89 12.19 -5.38
N PHE A 70 -6.51 11.38 -6.22
CA PHE A 70 -5.82 10.38 -7.01
C PHE A 70 -5.42 10.96 -8.37
N ALA A 71 -4.19 10.64 -8.79
CA ALA A 71 -3.66 10.76 -10.15
C ALA A 71 -3.47 12.15 -10.80
N GLY A 72 -4.28 13.16 -10.51
CA GLY A 72 -4.25 14.41 -11.30
C GLY A 72 -4.34 14.15 -12.82
N PRO A 73 -3.99 15.13 -13.68
CA PRO A 73 -4.09 14.96 -15.13
C PRO A 73 -3.22 13.82 -15.70
N LEU A 74 -2.00 13.64 -15.18
CA LEU A 74 -1.06 12.63 -15.69
C LEU A 74 -1.48 11.20 -15.33
N GLY A 75 -1.97 10.97 -14.11
CA GLY A 75 -2.42 9.63 -13.74
C GLY A 75 -3.71 9.25 -14.47
N GLY A 76 -4.59 10.22 -14.76
CA GLY A 76 -5.75 10.02 -15.64
C GLY A 76 -5.33 9.53 -17.03
N ARG A 77 -4.38 10.22 -17.67
CA ARG A 77 -3.77 9.78 -18.95
C ARG A 77 -3.19 8.38 -18.88
N SER A 78 -2.49 8.06 -17.78
CA SER A 78 -1.95 6.72 -17.58
C SER A 78 -3.04 5.65 -17.52
N MET A 79 -4.16 5.93 -16.86
CA MET A 79 -5.30 4.99 -16.79
C MET A 79 -5.99 4.85 -18.15
N VAL A 80 -6.21 5.96 -18.88
CA VAL A 80 -6.76 5.90 -20.26
C VAL A 80 -5.85 5.08 -21.18
N LYS A 81 -4.53 5.28 -21.11
CA LYS A 81 -3.57 4.47 -21.87
C LYS A 81 -3.67 2.98 -21.52
N THR A 82 -3.94 2.66 -20.25
CA THR A 82 -4.05 1.28 -19.77
C THR A 82 -5.26 0.57 -20.39
N VAL A 83 -6.44 1.22 -20.45
CA VAL A 83 -7.61 0.62 -21.12
C VAL A 83 -7.43 0.52 -22.63
N VAL A 84 -6.80 1.51 -23.28
CA VAL A 84 -6.49 1.43 -24.72
C VAL A 84 -5.55 0.26 -25.01
N ALA A 85 -4.59 -0.03 -24.12
CA ALA A 85 -3.73 -1.20 -24.25
C ALA A 85 -4.53 -2.51 -24.14
N LEU A 86 -5.49 -2.61 -23.21
CA LEU A 86 -6.35 -3.80 -23.10
C LEU A 86 -7.30 -3.96 -24.30
N VAL A 87 -7.78 -2.86 -24.89
CA VAL A 87 -8.53 -2.91 -26.15
C VAL A 87 -7.69 -3.51 -27.28
N PHE A 88 -6.43 -3.08 -27.39
CA PHE A 88 -5.51 -3.61 -28.40
C PHE A 88 -5.22 -5.09 -28.18
N ASP A 89 -4.99 -5.49 -26.93
CA ASP A 89 -4.81 -6.90 -26.54
C ASP A 89 -6.04 -7.76 -26.88
N ALA A 90 -7.24 -7.20 -26.74
CA ALA A 90 -8.50 -7.82 -27.17
C ALA A 90 -8.71 -7.84 -28.70
N GLY A 91 -7.73 -7.42 -29.50
CA GLY A 91 -7.77 -7.49 -30.97
C GLY A 91 -8.42 -6.28 -31.66
N VAL A 92 -8.77 -5.23 -30.93
CA VAL A 92 -9.39 -4.01 -31.50
C VAL A 92 -8.32 -2.94 -31.72
N SER A 93 -8.27 -2.38 -32.93
CA SER A 93 -7.30 -1.32 -33.26
C SER A 93 -7.50 -0.09 -32.35
N PRO A 94 -6.41 0.52 -31.81
CA PRO A 94 -6.51 1.76 -31.04
C PRO A 94 -7.15 2.93 -31.81
N SER A 95 -7.17 2.86 -33.15
CA SER A 95 -7.88 3.84 -33.99
C SER A 95 -9.40 3.84 -33.80
N ALA A 96 -9.97 2.76 -33.26
CA ALA A 96 -11.39 2.69 -32.91
C ALA A 96 -11.74 3.56 -31.68
N CYS A 97 -10.74 3.94 -30.88
CA CYS A 97 -10.92 4.76 -29.68
C CYS A 97 -10.95 6.27 -30.01
N ASN A 98 -11.95 6.74 -30.75
CA ASN A 98 -12.04 8.13 -31.24
C ASN A 98 -12.12 9.20 -30.15
N LEU A 99 -12.51 8.85 -28.92
CA LEU A 99 -12.52 9.77 -27.78
C LEU A 99 -11.18 9.75 -27.04
N ALA A 100 -10.64 8.56 -26.78
CA ALA A 100 -9.41 8.40 -26.01
C ALA A 100 -8.13 8.76 -26.77
N LEU A 101 -8.03 8.42 -28.06
CA LEU A 101 -6.79 8.64 -28.81
C LEU A 101 -6.44 10.12 -28.96
N PRO A 102 -7.37 11.03 -29.34
CA PRO A 102 -7.08 12.47 -29.36
C PRO A 102 -6.68 12.99 -27.99
N TYR A 103 -7.33 12.54 -26.92
CA TYR A 103 -6.96 12.89 -25.56
C TYR A 103 -5.51 12.50 -25.26
N LEU A 104 -5.11 11.26 -25.56
CA LEU A 104 -3.76 10.78 -25.29
C LEU A 104 -2.68 11.53 -26.08
N LEU A 105 -3.00 11.99 -27.30
CA LEU A 105 -2.04 12.65 -28.20
C LEU A 105 -1.92 14.17 -28.00
N ASP A 106 -2.94 14.82 -27.46
CA ASP A 106 -2.95 16.27 -27.22
C ASP A 106 -3.24 16.57 -25.74
N GLU A 107 -2.29 17.24 -25.09
CA GLU A 107 -2.33 17.59 -23.67
C GLU A 107 -3.50 18.52 -23.29
N ASN A 108 -4.03 19.27 -24.25
CA ASN A 108 -5.09 20.26 -24.03
C ASN A 108 -6.51 19.71 -24.23
N ARG A 109 -6.64 18.46 -24.65
CA ARG A 109 -7.94 17.81 -24.82
C ARG A 109 -8.57 17.48 -23.47
N GLU A 110 -9.90 17.60 -23.42
CA GLU A 110 -10.69 17.18 -22.27
C GLU A 110 -10.57 15.68 -22.05
N ALA A 111 -10.65 15.29 -20.77
CA ALA A 111 -10.54 13.91 -20.34
C ALA A 111 -11.80 13.11 -20.75
N PRO A 112 -11.67 11.99 -21.47
CA PRO A 112 -12.78 11.12 -21.80
C PRO A 112 -12.98 10.09 -20.68
N TYR A 113 -12.99 10.55 -19.42
CA TYR A 113 -13.22 9.69 -18.27
C TYR A 113 -13.84 10.46 -17.10
N GLY A 114 -14.53 9.72 -16.24
CA GLY A 114 -15.07 10.23 -14.98
C GLY A 114 -14.83 9.26 -13.84
N LEU A 115 -14.76 9.80 -12.63
CA LEU A 115 -14.84 9.04 -11.40
C LEU A 115 -16.20 8.33 -11.32
N PHE A 116 -16.18 7.04 -10.98
CA PHE A 116 -17.41 6.25 -10.91
C PHE A 116 -17.54 5.52 -9.57
N TYR A 117 -18.50 5.96 -8.76
CA TYR A 117 -18.80 5.37 -7.45
C TYR A 117 -20.32 5.22 -7.21
N GLU A 118 -21.15 5.39 -8.23
CA GLU A 118 -22.61 5.18 -8.11
C GLU A 118 -22.98 3.75 -7.68
N ARG A 119 -22.22 2.76 -8.19
CA ARG A 119 -22.32 1.34 -7.82
C ARG A 119 -20.97 0.65 -7.93
N ASP A 120 -20.87 -0.55 -7.37
CA ASP A 120 -19.73 -1.43 -7.62
C ASP A 120 -19.88 -2.13 -8.98
N LEU A 121 -18.91 -1.95 -9.86
CA LEU A 121 -18.91 -2.58 -11.19
C LEU A 121 -18.30 -3.98 -11.16
N VAL A 122 -17.43 -4.27 -10.18
CA VAL A 122 -16.72 -5.56 -10.10
C VAL A 122 -17.65 -6.61 -9.50
N ARG A 123 -17.92 -7.67 -10.27
CA ARG A 123 -18.66 -8.83 -9.81
C ARG A 123 -17.76 -9.71 -8.96
N GLU A 124 -18.32 -10.28 -7.89
CA GLU A 124 -17.60 -11.18 -6.98
C GLU A 124 -16.30 -10.58 -6.39
N ARG A 125 -16.35 -9.28 -6.07
CA ARG A 125 -15.21 -8.55 -5.52
C ARG A 125 -14.58 -9.28 -4.31
N PRO A 126 -13.25 -9.50 -4.33
CA PRO A 126 -12.54 -10.02 -3.17
C PRO A 126 -12.69 -9.13 -1.93
N THR A 127 -12.89 -9.76 -0.77
CA THR A 127 -13.08 -9.04 0.51
C THR A 127 -11.82 -9.02 1.39
N SER A 128 -10.82 -9.84 1.05
CA SER A 128 -9.57 -10.00 1.80
C SER A 128 -8.42 -9.13 1.28
N PHE A 129 -8.49 -8.65 0.03
CA PHE A 129 -7.51 -7.77 -0.59
C PHE A 129 -8.19 -6.77 -1.54
N THR A 130 -7.45 -5.74 -1.98
CA THR A 130 -7.96 -4.75 -2.94
C THR A 130 -7.35 -4.99 -4.32
N PRO A 131 -8.14 -5.44 -5.32
CA PRO A 131 -7.59 -5.76 -6.64
C PRO A 131 -7.22 -4.51 -7.44
N HIS A 132 -6.37 -4.72 -8.44
CA HIS A 132 -6.30 -3.86 -9.62
C HIS A 132 -7.17 -4.49 -10.71
N VAL A 133 -7.98 -3.68 -11.39
CA VAL A 133 -8.90 -4.15 -12.43
C VAL A 133 -8.79 -3.24 -13.63
N VAL A 134 -8.67 -3.83 -14.81
CA VAL A 134 -8.80 -3.16 -16.10
C VAL A 134 -9.82 -3.97 -16.89
N SER A 135 -10.90 -3.33 -17.32
CA SER A 135 -11.95 -4.01 -18.08
C SER A 135 -12.37 -3.16 -19.27
N VAL A 136 -12.73 -3.82 -20.37
CA VAL A 136 -13.19 -3.18 -21.60
C VAL A 136 -14.40 -3.91 -22.15
N ARG A 137 -15.27 -3.15 -22.80
CA ARG A 137 -16.44 -3.67 -23.51
C ARG A 137 -16.69 -2.85 -24.76
N GLY A 138 -16.78 -3.52 -25.91
CA GLY A 138 -17.27 -2.96 -27.16
C GLY A 138 -18.70 -3.44 -27.44
N ASP A 139 -19.57 -2.54 -27.85
CA ASP A 139 -20.97 -2.84 -28.19
C ASP A 139 -21.46 -1.97 -29.35
N SER A 140 -21.39 -2.52 -30.57
CA SER A 140 -21.78 -1.82 -31.80
C SER A 140 -23.27 -1.49 -31.90
N SER A 141 -24.14 -2.14 -31.12
CA SER A 141 -25.56 -1.77 -31.08
C SER A 141 -25.78 -0.42 -30.41
N SER A 142 -24.94 -0.11 -29.42
CA SER A 142 -24.94 1.17 -28.70
C SER A 142 -23.99 2.21 -29.30
N GLY A 143 -23.05 1.78 -30.13
CA GLY A 143 -21.94 2.60 -30.63
C GLY A 143 -20.81 2.81 -29.62
N TYR A 144 -20.87 2.23 -28.42
CA TYR A 144 -19.88 2.51 -27.38
C TYR A 144 -18.78 1.45 -27.29
N LEU A 145 -17.55 1.95 -27.11
CA LEU A 145 -16.42 1.20 -26.55
C LEU A 145 -16.10 1.83 -25.19
N ILE A 146 -16.25 1.09 -24.11
CA ILE A 146 -16.08 1.58 -22.74
C ILE A 146 -14.93 0.82 -22.06
N GLY A 147 -14.08 1.57 -21.38
CA GLY A 147 -13.05 1.04 -20.48
C GLY A 147 -13.36 1.35 -19.02
N TYR A 148 -12.81 0.55 -18.13
CA TYR A 148 -12.83 0.73 -16.68
C TYR A 148 -11.44 0.46 -16.13
N VAL A 149 -10.99 1.32 -15.22
CA VAL A 149 -9.75 1.11 -14.44
C VAL A 149 -10.05 1.29 -12.97
N GLU A 150 -9.60 0.32 -12.18
CA GLU A 150 -9.58 0.38 -10.73
C GLU A 150 -8.18 0.10 -10.21
N TYR A 151 -7.61 1.03 -9.45
CA TYR A 151 -6.37 0.79 -8.70
C TYR A 151 -6.61 0.76 -7.20
N PHE A 152 -6.01 -0.24 -6.55
CA PHE A 152 -6.05 -0.48 -5.10
C PHE A 152 -7.46 -0.52 -4.50
N GLY A 153 -8.49 -0.87 -5.26
CA GLY A 153 -9.88 -0.81 -4.79
C GLY A 153 -10.47 0.60 -4.69
N LEU A 154 -9.65 1.64 -4.92
CA LEU A 154 -9.89 3.01 -4.51
C LEU A 154 -10.13 3.94 -5.69
N ALA A 155 -9.24 3.90 -6.69
CA ALA A 155 -9.27 4.84 -7.80
C ALA A 155 -10.03 4.24 -8.97
N ARG A 156 -11.31 4.58 -9.07
CA ARG A 156 -12.26 3.98 -10.01
C ARG A 156 -12.64 5.00 -11.07
N ILE A 157 -12.23 4.74 -12.31
CA ILE A 157 -12.64 5.56 -13.45
C ILE A 157 -13.32 4.71 -14.52
N VAL A 158 -14.34 5.28 -15.14
CA VAL A 158 -14.92 4.78 -16.38
C VAL A 158 -14.47 5.69 -17.51
N VAL A 159 -14.09 5.09 -18.63
CA VAL A 159 -13.46 5.74 -19.78
C VAL A 159 -14.29 5.45 -21.03
N PRO A 160 -15.16 6.37 -21.49
CA PRO A 160 -15.71 6.29 -22.83
C PRO A 160 -14.58 6.39 -23.87
N LEU A 161 -14.21 5.27 -24.48
CA LEU A 161 -13.12 5.17 -25.46
C LEU A 161 -13.61 5.55 -26.85
N SER A 162 -14.84 5.17 -27.17
CA SER A 162 -15.53 5.44 -28.44
C SER A 162 -17.03 5.61 -28.21
N ASP A 163 -17.66 6.46 -29.02
CA ASP A 163 -19.12 6.63 -29.15
C ASP A 163 -19.62 6.34 -30.58
N GLN A 164 -18.74 5.79 -31.42
CA GLN A 164 -19.01 5.38 -32.80
C GLN A 164 -18.39 4.01 -33.12
N TYR A 165 -18.23 3.17 -32.10
CA TYR A 165 -17.72 1.82 -32.23
C TYR A 165 -18.64 0.97 -33.10
N ASP A 166 -18.09 0.41 -34.18
CA ASP A 166 -18.79 -0.39 -35.17
C ASP A 166 -18.26 -1.84 -35.28
N GLY A 167 -17.31 -2.20 -34.41
CA GLY A 167 -16.71 -3.53 -34.39
C GLY A 167 -17.59 -4.62 -33.75
N GLU A 168 -17.05 -5.82 -33.64
CA GLU A 168 -17.73 -6.94 -32.98
C GLU A 168 -17.94 -6.66 -31.48
N ALA A 169 -19.05 -7.12 -30.92
CA ALA A 169 -19.31 -7.00 -29.50
C ALA A 169 -18.36 -7.91 -28.71
N PHE A 170 -17.72 -7.38 -27.67
CA PHE A 170 -16.78 -8.13 -26.85
C PHE A 170 -16.72 -7.59 -25.41
N SER A 171 -16.16 -8.40 -24.51
CA SER A 171 -15.73 -7.97 -23.19
C SER A 171 -14.44 -8.67 -22.82
N SER A 172 -13.51 -7.92 -22.22
CA SER A 172 -12.23 -8.45 -21.72
C SER A 172 -11.91 -7.80 -20.38
N THR A 173 -11.43 -8.57 -19.42
CA THR A 173 -11.03 -8.08 -18.10
C THR A 173 -9.69 -8.68 -17.73
N TYR A 174 -8.77 -7.82 -17.31
CA TYR A 174 -7.52 -8.19 -16.68
C TYR A 174 -7.54 -7.69 -15.23
N ALA A 175 -7.29 -8.58 -14.28
CA ALA A 175 -7.27 -8.24 -12.87
C ALA A 175 -6.21 -9.02 -12.12
N PHE A 176 -5.64 -8.40 -11.10
CA PHE A 176 -4.64 -9.04 -10.25
C PHE A 176 -4.65 -8.49 -8.83
N ASN A 177 -4.12 -9.27 -7.91
CA ASN A 177 -3.85 -8.85 -6.55
C ASN A 177 -2.49 -8.11 -6.50
N PRO A 178 -2.47 -6.79 -6.23
CA PRO A 178 -1.23 -6.01 -6.19
C PRO A 178 -0.31 -6.41 -5.01
N ALA A 179 -0.81 -7.22 -4.07
CA ALA A 179 -0.05 -7.71 -2.93
C ALA A 179 1.02 -8.74 -3.29
N ASN A 180 0.70 -9.64 -4.22
CA ASN A 180 1.47 -10.83 -4.55
C ASN A 180 1.68 -11.00 -6.08
N GLY A 181 1.01 -10.17 -6.90
CA GLY A 181 1.10 -10.21 -8.35
C GLY A 181 0.23 -11.30 -9.00
N GLN A 182 -0.58 -12.01 -8.24
CA GLN A 182 -1.41 -13.10 -8.76
C GLN A 182 -2.59 -12.54 -9.56
N GLU A 183 -2.72 -12.99 -10.80
CA GLU A 183 -3.91 -12.74 -11.62
C GLU A 183 -5.15 -13.41 -11.02
N ILE A 184 -6.29 -12.75 -11.14
CA ILE A 184 -7.57 -13.22 -10.61
C ILE A 184 -8.63 -13.16 -11.69
N ASP A 185 -9.51 -14.16 -11.69
CA ASP A 185 -10.64 -14.23 -12.62
C ASP A 185 -11.84 -13.51 -12.00
N ILE A 186 -12.10 -12.28 -12.49
CA ILE A 186 -13.25 -11.46 -12.12
C ILE A 186 -13.75 -10.71 -13.36
N SER A 187 -15.00 -10.25 -13.31
CA SER A 187 -15.60 -9.47 -14.39
C SER A 187 -16.12 -8.14 -13.89
N ALA A 188 -16.22 -7.15 -14.79
CA ALA A 188 -16.85 -5.87 -14.52
C ALA A 188 -18.10 -5.67 -15.38
N ASP A 189 -19.16 -5.12 -14.79
CA ASP A 189 -20.39 -4.78 -15.50
C ASP A 189 -20.28 -3.41 -16.15
N LEU A 190 -19.95 -3.39 -17.45
CA LEU A 190 -19.81 -2.15 -18.22
C LEU A 190 -21.05 -1.82 -19.06
N CYS A 191 -22.24 -2.29 -18.65
CA CYS A 191 -23.52 -1.78 -19.16
C CYS A 191 -23.82 -0.41 -18.54
N PHE A 192 -23.89 0.62 -19.37
CA PHE A 192 -24.30 1.96 -18.97
C PHE A 192 -25.46 2.47 -19.83
N SER A 193 -26.40 3.17 -19.20
CA SER A 193 -27.41 3.94 -19.91
C SER A 193 -26.82 5.23 -20.49
N GLY A 194 -27.52 5.86 -21.44
CA GLY A 194 -27.09 7.15 -21.98
C GLY A 194 -26.94 8.23 -20.89
N GLU A 195 -27.84 8.26 -19.90
CA GLU A 195 -27.76 9.20 -18.79
C GLU A 195 -26.53 8.96 -17.90
N GLU A 196 -26.16 7.71 -17.69
CA GLU A 196 -24.95 7.35 -16.93
C GLU A 196 -23.69 7.79 -17.66
N ILE A 197 -23.63 7.57 -18.98
CA ILE A 197 -22.51 8.02 -19.81
C ILE A 197 -22.35 9.55 -19.74
N GLU A 198 -23.43 10.31 -19.78
CA GLU A 198 -23.36 11.77 -19.65
C GLU A 198 -22.88 12.21 -18.26
N ARG A 199 -23.33 11.57 -17.17
CA ARG A 199 -22.78 11.83 -15.82
C ARG A 199 -21.32 11.44 -15.69
N ILE A 200 -20.88 10.36 -16.34
CA ILE A 200 -19.46 9.96 -16.38
C ILE A 200 -18.64 11.05 -17.07
N LYS A 201 -19.05 11.51 -18.25
CA LYS A 201 -18.35 12.58 -19.00
C LYS A 201 -18.30 13.89 -18.22
N ALA A 202 -19.37 14.23 -17.49
CA ALA A 202 -19.41 15.41 -16.61
C ALA A 202 -18.61 15.23 -15.30
N ASN A 203 -18.09 14.02 -15.02
CA ASN A 203 -17.45 13.65 -13.76
C ASN A 203 -18.38 13.84 -12.54
N GLU A 204 -19.66 13.51 -12.72
CA GLU A 204 -20.74 13.62 -11.73
C GLU A 204 -21.28 12.26 -11.27
N ALA A 205 -20.70 11.15 -11.75
CA ALA A 205 -21.12 9.78 -11.41
C ALA A 205 -20.64 9.30 -10.01
N TYR A 206 -20.69 10.20 -9.02
CA TYR A 206 -20.44 9.91 -7.62
C TYR A 206 -20.94 11.02 -6.68
N THR A 207 -21.16 10.64 -5.42
CA THR A 207 -21.30 11.56 -4.29
C THR A 207 -20.11 11.44 -3.34
N VAL A 208 -19.87 12.45 -2.52
CA VAL A 208 -18.84 12.40 -1.47
C VAL A 208 -19.06 11.21 -0.52
N ALA A 209 -20.31 10.88 -0.20
CA ALA A 209 -20.65 9.76 0.66
C ALA A 209 -20.29 8.39 0.03
N GLN A 210 -20.60 8.20 -1.26
CA GLN A 210 -20.23 6.99 -2.00
C GLN A 210 -18.71 6.82 -2.10
N TYR A 211 -18.01 7.91 -2.44
CA TYR A 211 -16.55 7.91 -2.48
C TYR A 211 -15.95 7.56 -1.11
N ALA A 212 -16.42 8.19 -0.03
CA ALA A 212 -15.97 7.91 1.32
C ALA A 212 -16.24 6.46 1.75
N ALA A 213 -17.39 5.89 1.37
CA ALA A 213 -17.71 4.49 1.67
C ALA A 213 -16.70 3.52 1.02
N VAL A 214 -16.34 3.75 -0.25
CA VAL A 214 -15.33 2.95 -0.96
C VAL A 214 -13.93 3.12 -0.39
N VAL A 215 -13.57 4.35 -0.02
CA VAL A 215 -12.30 4.63 0.67
C VAL A 215 -12.24 3.86 1.98
N ASN A 216 -13.27 3.97 2.82
CA ASN A 216 -13.29 3.31 4.13
C ASN A 216 -13.24 1.79 4.03
N SER A 217 -13.96 1.16 3.08
CA SER A 217 -13.94 -0.29 2.92
C SER A 217 -12.57 -0.80 2.46
N SER A 218 -11.97 -0.14 1.46
CA SER A 218 -10.65 -0.48 0.92
C SER A 218 -9.54 -0.23 1.95
N PHE A 219 -9.58 0.90 2.66
CA PHE A 219 -8.64 1.17 3.75
C PHE A 219 -8.81 0.21 4.92
N GLY A 220 -10.02 -0.27 5.21
CA GLY A 220 -10.23 -1.31 6.20
C GLY A 220 -9.41 -2.57 5.90
N ILE A 221 -9.37 -2.99 4.62
CA ILE A 221 -8.56 -4.13 4.17
C ILE A 221 -7.06 -3.84 4.35
N VAL A 222 -6.59 -2.70 3.82
CA VAL A 222 -5.17 -2.31 3.89
C VAL A 222 -4.71 -2.13 5.34
N TYR A 223 -5.54 -1.56 6.20
CA TYR A 223 -5.28 -1.35 7.61
C TYR A 223 -5.11 -2.66 8.35
N ARG A 224 -6.03 -3.62 8.17
CA ARG A 224 -5.92 -4.97 8.75
C ARG A 224 -4.62 -5.65 8.33
N ARG A 225 -4.27 -5.59 7.03
CA ARG A 225 -3.01 -6.15 6.53
C ARG A 225 -1.79 -5.47 7.15
N SER A 226 -1.81 -4.15 7.28
CA SER A 226 -0.72 -3.39 7.90
C SER A 226 -0.54 -3.73 9.38
N LEU A 227 -1.65 -3.83 10.12
CA LEU A 227 -1.65 -4.28 11.51
C LEU A 227 -1.02 -5.66 11.64
N ARG A 228 -1.48 -6.65 10.87
CA ARG A 228 -0.91 -8.01 10.90
C ARG A 228 0.60 -8.02 10.65
N ARG A 229 1.08 -7.26 9.66
CA ARG A 229 2.52 -7.13 9.38
C ARG A 229 3.28 -6.53 10.56
N GLN A 230 2.71 -5.52 11.23
CA GLN A 230 3.28 -4.92 12.43
C GLN A 230 3.38 -5.93 13.57
N TYR A 231 2.34 -6.75 13.81
CA TYR A 231 2.37 -7.82 14.82
C TYR A 231 3.42 -8.88 14.51
N ARG A 232 3.42 -9.40 13.28
CA ARG A 232 4.38 -10.42 12.86
C ARG A 232 5.81 -9.93 13.05
N LYS A 233 6.10 -8.68 12.66
CA LYS A 233 7.42 -8.06 12.84
C LYS A 233 7.78 -7.89 14.32
N ALA A 234 6.85 -7.42 15.14
CA ALA A 234 7.09 -7.24 16.57
C ALA A 234 7.34 -8.57 17.29
N PHE A 235 6.59 -9.61 16.94
CA PHE A 235 6.74 -10.95 17.51
C PHE A 235 8.03 -11.64 17.06
N ALA A 236 8.35 -11.60 15.77
CA ALA A 236 9.61 -12.13 15.26
C ALA A 236 10.81 -11.44 15.92
N GLY A 237 10.79 -10.10 15.97
CA GLY A 237 11.86 -9.33 16.61
C GLY A 237 11.98 -9.56 18.11
N SER A 238 10.88 -9.82 18.83
CA SER A 238 10.93 -10.15 20.26
C SER A 238 11.46 -11.56 20.51
N ALA A 239 11.14 -12.52 19.64
CA ALA A 239 11.70 -13.87 19.70
C ALA A 239 13.21 -13.87 19.39
N GLU A 240 13.65 -13.14 18.35
CA GLU A 240 15.07 -12.95 18.03
C GLU A 240 15.83 -12.31 19.20
N TYR A 241 15.24 -11.27 19.82
CA TYR A 241 15.81 -10.65 21.01
C TYR A 241 15.97 -11.65 22.16
N ALA A 242 14.91 -12.40 22.50
CA ALA A 242 14.96 -13.38 23.58
C ALA A 242 15.99 -14.49 23.33
N ALA A 243 16.05 -15.00 22.09
CA ALA A 243 17.04 -16.00 21.69
C ALA A 243 18.47 -15.48 21.86
N SER A 244 18.75 -14.25 21.40
CA SER A 244 20.07 -13.63 21.52
C SER A 244 20.54 -13.45 22.96
N ARG A 245 19.61 -13.14 23.88
CA ARG A 245 19.92 -12.95 25.31
C ARG A 245 20.26 -14.27 26.02
N LEU A 246 19.72 -15.37 25.52
CA LEU A 246 19.89 -16.70 26.10
C LEU A 246 20.91 -17.56 25.35
N GLY A 247 21.54 -17.01 24.31
CA GLY A 247 22.50 -17.71 23.47
C GLY A 247 21.88 -18.85 22.65
N ILE A 248 20.58 -18.78 22.36
CA ILE A 248 19.85 -19.76 21.54
C ILE A 248 20.07 -19.40 20.06
N ALA A 249 20.59 -20.34 19.28
CA ALA A 249 20.85 -20.09 17.87
C ALA A 249 19.56 -20.18 17.02
N TYR A 250 19.60 -19.57 15.83
CA TYR A 250 18.47 -19.64 14.89
C TYR A 250 18.15 -21.09 14.51
N GLY A 251 16.88 -21.49 14.62
CA GLY A 251 16.41 -22.84 14.34
C GLY A 251 16.53 -23.84 15.50
N GLU A 252 17.13 -23.45 16.63
CA GLU A 252 17.15 -24.28 17.82
C GLU A 252 15.81 -24.26 18.58
N VAL A 253 15.52 -25.36 19.27
CA VAL A 253 14.35 -25.46 20.14
C VAL A 253 14.66 -24.74 21.45
N ILE A 254 13.70 -23.95 21.94
CA ILE A 254 13.81 -23.29 23.25
C ILE A 254 13.96 -24.36 24.35
N PRO A 255 15.08 -24.40 25.09
CA PRO A 255 15.28 -25.40 26.14
C PRO A 255 14.23 -25.25 27.24
N PRO A 256 13.64 -26.36 27.77
CA PRO A 256 12.61 -26.27 28.81
C PRO A 256 13.06 -25.50 30.06
N ALA A 257 14.33 -25.61 30.43
CA ALA A 257 14.92 -24.88 31.56
C ALA A 257 14.96 -23.35 31.34
N GLN A 258 15.03 -22.90 30.08
CA GLN A 258 15.11 -21.49 29.69
C GLN A 258 13.77 -20.91 29.26
N ALA A 259 12.71 -21.73 29.12
CA ALA A 259 11.43 -21.32 28.56
C ALA A 259 10.79 -20.12 29.29
N ARG A 260 10.92 -20.07 30.62
CA ARG A 260 10.42 -18.93 31.41
C ARG A 260 11.16 -17.65 31.10
N GLU A 261 12.50 -17.69 31.11
CA GLU A 261 13.35 -16.52 30.87
C GLU A 261 13.20 -16.01 29.42
N PHE A 262 13.01 -16.94 28.47
CA PHE A 262 12.70 -16.62 27.09
C PHE A 262 11.39 -15.83 26.98
N ALA A 263 10.33 -16.28 27.65
CA ALA A 263 9.05 -15.58 27.66
C ALA A 263 9.15 -14.19 28.31
N GLU A 264 9.92 -14.06 29.39
CA GLU A 264 10.17 -12.77 30.07
C GLU A 264 10.87 -11.77 29.12
N HIS A 265 11.91 -12.20 28.39
CA HIS A 265 12.59 -11.37 27.40
C HIS A 265 11.72 -11.01 26.19
N MET A 266 10.90 -11.94 25.70
CA MET A 266 9.94 -11.62 24.64
C MET A 266 8.96 -10.53 25.10
N MET A 267 8.46 -10.65 26.33
CA MET A 267 7.50 -9.71 26.89
C MET A 267 8.07 -8.31 27.10
N GLU A 268 9.35 -8.21 27.44
CA GLU A 268 10.08 -6.94 27.51
C GLU A 268 9.91 -6.13 26.21
N ARG A 269 10.00 -6.80 25.07
CA ARG A 269 9.91 -6.20 23.73
C ARG A 269 8.49 -6.06 23.19
N LEU A 270 7.55 -6.91 23.63
CA LEU A 270 6.15 -6.84 23.19
C LEU A 270 5.32 -5.80 23.98
N ARG A 271 5.73 -5.46 25.20
CA ARG A 271 4.99 -4.51 26.05
C ARG A 271 4.65 -3.17 25.37
N PRO A 272 5.55 -2.50 24.62
CA PRO A 272 5.21 -1.28 23.88
C PRO A 272 4.09 -1.46 22.86
N LEU A 273 4.05 -2.61 22.17
CA LEU A 273 2.97 -2.94 21.23
C LEU A 273 1.62 -3.05 21.95
N PHE A 274 1.59 -3.76 23.08
CA PHE A 274 0.35 -3.93 23.85
C PHE A 274 -0.14 -2.60 24.44
N ALA A 275 0.77 -1.74 24.90
CA ALA A 275 0.41 -0.39 25.32
C ALA A 275 -0.20 0.42 24.16
N TYR A 276 0.42 0.37 22.97
CA TYR A 276 -0.10 1.01 21.76
C TYR A 276 -1.49 0.49 21.38
N MET A 277 -1.71 -0.82 21.42
CA MET A 277 -3.01 -1.44 21.14
C MET A 277 -4.10 -0.97 22.09
N ALA A 278 -3.80 -0.99 23.40
CA ALA A 278 -4.74 -0.59 24.42
C ALA A 278 -5.13 0.89 24.27
N ALA A 279 -4.16 1.76 23.99
CA ALA A 279 -4.39 3.18 23.78
C ALA A 279 -5.24 3.49 22.53
N ASN A 280 -5.18 2.63 21.51
CA ASN A 280 -5.85 2.84 20.22
C ASN A 280 -7.07 1.92 19.99
N GLY A 281 -7.49 1.14 21.00
CA GLY A 281 -8.64 0.24 20.90
C GLY A 281 -8.48 -0.86 19.85
N ILE A 282 -7.25 -1.32 19.57
CA ILE A 282 -6.99 -2.34 18.54
C ILE A 282 -7.32 -3.74 19.10
N PRO A 283 -8.26 -4.51 18.52
CA PRO A 283 -8.62 -5.82 19.05
C PRO A 283 -7.48 -6.84 18.89
N ILE A 284 -7.25 -7.65 19.94
CA ILE A 284 -6.24 -8.72 19.94
C ILE A 284 -6.55 -9.79 18.89
N ALA A 285 -7.82 -10.14 18.69
CA ALA A 285 -8.22 -11.14 17.69
C ALA A 285 -7.91 -10.68 16.26
N GLU A 286 -8.01 -9.38 15.98
CA GLU A 286 -7.68 -8.80 14.67
C GLU A 286 -6.17 -8.85 14.39
N ALA A 287 -5.39 -8.69 15.46
CA ALA A 287 -3.93 -8.72 15.47
C ALA A 287 -3.34 -10.13 15.28
N MET A 288 -3.99 -11.13 15.87
CA MET A 288 -3.47 -12.50 15.97
C MET A 288 -4.11 -13.49 14.99
N ARG A 289 -5.08 -13.08 14.19
CA ARG A 289 -5.69 -13.92 13.15
C ARG A 289 -4.62 -14.43 12.18
N THR A 290 -4.40 -15.74 12.18
CA THR A 290 -3.53 -16.45 11.24
C THR A 290 -4.29 -17.00 10.03
N ASP A 291 -5.63 -16.89 10.03
CA ASP A 291 -6.48 -17.48 8.98
C ASP A 291 -6.24 -16.79 7.63
N ASP A 292 -5.41 -17.49 6.86
CA ASP A 292 -5.50 -17.86 5.45
C ASP A 292 -5.13 -16.89 4.30
N VAL A 293 -4.16 -17.42 3.53
CA VAL A 293 -3.87 -17.32 2.08
C VAL A 293 -3.40 -15.95 1.58
N ASP A 294 -2.07 -15.75 1.64
CA ASP A 294 -1.35 -14.96 0.62
C ASP A 294 -1.31 -15.75 -0.70
#